data_AF-A0A936DAC6-F1
#
_entry.id   AF-A0A936DAC6-F1
#
_cell.length_a   1.000
_cell.length_b   1.000
_cell.length_c   1.000
_cell.angle_alpha   90.00
_cell.angle_beta   90.00
_cell.angle_gamma   90.00
#
_symmetry.space_group_name_H-M   'P 1'
#
loop_
_entity.id
_entity.type
_entity.pdbx_description
1 polymer ?
#
loop_
_entity_poly.entity_id
_entity_poly.type
_entity_poly.pdbx_seq_one_letter_code
_entity_poly.pdbx_strand_id
1 'polypeptide(L)'
;MDRDGDFNFTLLMFGVSALGAFALVNNVARGWSITSSVIAAVMAVAYLVGGIFVVREHRREDAFRQWLFSHAHAIWAEGVEYQGVLVRPDTELVTFPIGVSMLILRFSQPSCPELAEGPYATRARLGTVLTTGTAGWWSLFGVLATPMELFVAARGGARITVNEYMEQLAKDGVTSRWRQRGDLH
;
A
#
# COMPACT_ATOMS: atom_id res chain seq x y z
N MET A 1 -11.70 7.09 -1.91
CA MET A 1 -10.24 7.33 -2.08
C MET A 1 -9.90 7.56 -3.56
N ASP A 2 -9.10 8.58 -3.87
CA ASP A 2 -8.93 9.10 -5.24
C ASP A 2 -7.84 8.32 -6.00
N ARG A 3 -8.25 7.42 -6.90
CA ARG A 3 -7.36 6.53 -7.70
C ARG A 3 -6.34 7.31 -8.54
N ASP A 4 -6.64 8.58 -8.80
CA ASP A 4 -5.76 9.51 -9.53
C ASP A 4 -4.54 9.92 -8.69
N GLY A 5 -4.66 10.00 -7.37
CA GLY A 5 -3.53 10.21 -6.46
C GLY A 5 -2.53 9.06 -6.48
N ASP A 6 -3.04 7.83 -6.54
CA ASP A 6 -2.23 6.61 -6.46
C ASP A 6 -1.48 6.31 -7.78
N PHE A 7 -2.10 6.62 -8.92
CA PHE A 7 -1.45 6.53 -10.23
C PHE A 7 -0.33 7.56 -10.39
N ASN A 8 -0.60 8.81 -9.99
CA ASN A 8 0.41 9.87 -9.97
C ASN A 8 1.59 9.53 -9.05
N PHE A 9 1.32 8.92 -7.91
CA PHE A 9 2.34 8.47 -6.96
C PHE A 9 3.21 7.34 -7.55
N THR A 10 2.61 6.33 -8.16
CA THR A 10 3.33 5.23 -8.81
C THR A 10 4.22 5.75 -9.94
N LEU A 11 3.69 6.63 -10.80
CA LEU A 11 4.45 7.29 -11.85
C LEU A 11 5.63 8.11 -11.30
N LEU A 12 5.42 8.81 -10.19
CA LEU A 12 6.45 9.60 -9.53
C LEU A 12 7.57 8.70 -9.00
N MET A 13 7.23 7.57 -8.37
CA MET A 13 8.22 6.59 -7.89
C MET A 13 9.04 5.97 -9.03
N PHE A 14 8.39 5.62 -10.14
CA PHE A 14 9.10 5.13 -11.33
C PHE A 14 9.95 6.21 -11.98
N GLY A 15 9.44 7.43 -12.10
CA GLY A 15 10.17 8.58 -12.66
C GLY A 15 11.43 8.90 -11.87
N VAL A 16 11.36 8.84 -10.53
CA VAL A 16 12.50 9.08 -9.64
C VAL A 16 13.52 7.96 -9.71
N SER A 17 13.06 6.71 -9.81
CA SER A 17 13.94 5.56 -10.01
C SER A 17 14.67 5.65 -11.35
N ALA A 18 13.96 6.06 -12.42
CA ALA A 18 14.53 6.26 -13.74
C ALA A 18 15.53 7.43 -13.78
N LEU A 19 15.22 8.55 -13.11
CA LEU A 19 16.13 9.69 -12.95
C LEU A 19 17.38 9.31 -12.14
N GLY A 20 17.22 8.54 -11.06
CA GLY A 20 18.33 8.02 -10.27
C GLY A 20 19.24 7.10 -11.08
N ALA A 21 18.66 6.19 -11.86
CA ALA A 21 19.40 5.32 -12.78
C ALA A 21 20.11 6.11 -13.89
N PHE A 22 19.45 7.12 -14.47
CA PHE A 22 20.06 8.01 -15.46
C PHE A 22 21.23 8.82 -14.87
N ALA A 23 21.04 9.38 -13.67
CA ALA A 23 22.08 10.11 -12.95
C ALA A 23 23.26 9.19 -12.61
N LEU A 24 23.02 7.93 -12.24
CA LEU A 24 24.05 6.93 -12.03
C LEU A 24 24.91 6.72 -13.29
N VAL A 25 24.27 6.42 -14.42
CA VAL A 25 24.95 6.16 -15.70
C VAL A 25 25.76 7.38 -16.13
N ASN A 26 25.18 8.58 -16.00
CA ASN A 26 25.84 9.83 -16.36
C ASN A 26 27.00 10.20 -15.42
N ASN A 27 26.88 9.94 -14.12
CA ASN A 27 27.93 10.23 -13.13
C ASN A 27 29.12 9.27 -13.27
N VAL A 28 28.86 7.99 -13.53
CA VAL A 28 29.91 7.01 -13.85
C VAL A 28 30.63 7.40 -15.14
N ALA A 29 29.89 7.80 -16.18
CA ALA A 29 30.47 8.26 -17.44
C ALA A 29 31.31 9.54 -17.31
N ARG A 30 31.02 10.38 -16.31
CA ARG A 30 31.72 11.65 -16.03
C ARG A 30 32.82 11.53 -14.97
N GLY A 31 33.10 10.33 -14.47
CA GLY A 31 34.17 10.09 -13.48
C GLY A 31 33.90 10.68 -12.09
N TRP A 32 32.63 10.88 -11.72
CA TRP A 32 32.25 11.34 -10.38
C TRP A 32 32.54 10.29 -9.30
N SER A 33 32.62 10.73 -8.04
CA SER A 33 32.99 9.86 -6.91
C SER A 33 32.05 8.66 -6.78
N ILE A 34 32.63 7.49 -6.51
CA ILE A 34 31.92 6.21 -6.30
C ILE A 34 30.77 6.39 -5.30
N THR A 35 30.97 7.20 -4.26
CA THR A 35 30.00 7.49 -3.21
C THR A 35 28.69 8.07 -3.73
N SER A 36 28.75 9.02 -4.67
CA SER A 36 27.54 9.64 -5.24
C SER A 36 26.72 8.66 -6.09
N SER A 37 27.40 7.77 -6.81
CA SER A 37 26.76 6.72 -7.60
C SER A 37 26.09 5.68 -6.72
N VAL A 38 26.77 5.24 -5.64
CA VAL A 38 26.18 4.29 -4.69
C VAL A 38 24.90 4.82 -4.06
N ILE A 39 24.89 6.10 -3.63
CA ILE A 39 23.69 6.72 -3.04
C ILE A 39 22.53 6.75 -4.06
N ALA A 40 22.80 7.17 -5.31
CA ALA A 40 21.79 7.19 -6.36
C ALA A 40 21.22 5.80 -6.67
N ALA A 41 22.07 4.76 -6.70
CA ALA A 41 21.65 3.38 -6.90
C ALA A 41 20.75 2.88 -5.76
N VAL A 42 21.15 3.11 -4.51
CA VAL A 42 20.38 2.69 -3.32
C VAL A 42 19.01 3.35 -3.32
N MET A 43 18.94 4.65 -3.60
CA MET A 43 17.69 5.39 -3.71
C MET A 43 16.78 4.84 -4.81
N ALA A 44 17.32 4.61 -6.01
CA ALA A 44 16.55 4.08 -7.13
C ALA A 44 15.98 2.69 -6.82
N VAL A 45 16.76 1.81 -6.19
CA VAL A 45 16.29 0.47 -5.80
C VAL A 45 15.22 0.56 -4.71
N ALA A 46 15.42 1.40 -3.69
CA ALA A 46 14.45 1.57 -2.61
C ALA A 46 13.08 2.04 -3.13
N TYR A 47 13.06 3.04 -4.02
CA TYR A 47 11.82 3.54 -4.62
C TYR A 47 11.18 2.56 -5.60
N LEU A 48 11.99 1.83 -6.37
CA LEU A 48 11.46 0.81 -7.28
C LEU A 48 10.80 -0.34 -6.51
N VAL A 49 11.42 -0.80 -5.42
CA VAL A 49 10.85 -1.82 -4.52
C VAL A 49 9.57 -1.29 -3.88
N GLY A 50 9.57 -0.06 -3.36
CA GLY A 50 8.38 0.58 -2.79
C GLY A 50 7.24 0.70 -3.80
N GLY A 51 7.53 1.16 -5.03
CA GLY A 51 6.55 1.28 -6.11
C GLY A 51 5.95 -0.06 -6.53
N ILE A 52 6.78 -1.10 -6.70
CA ILE A 52 6.30 -2.45 -7.00
C ILE A 52 5.40 -2.98 -5.87
N PHE A 53 5.79 -2.75 -4.62
CA PHE A 53 5.01 -3.15 -3.46
C PHE A 53 3.62 -2.49 -3.46
N VAL A 54 3.56 -1.18 -3.66
CA VAL A 54 2.30 -0.42 -3.73
C VAL A 54 1.40 -0.89 -4.87
N VAL A 55 1.95 -1.10 -6.07
CA VAL A 55 1.17 -1.64 -7.21
C VAL A 55 0.62 -3.03 -6.92
N ARG A 56 1.43 -3.89 -6.29
CA ARG A 56 1.00 -5.23 -5.91
C ARG A 56 -0.12 -5.18 -4.87
N GLU A 57 0.01 -4.28 -3.90
CA GLU A 57 -0.97 -4.11 -2.83
C GLU A 57 -2.30 -3.61 -3.35
N HIS A 58 -2.30 -2.63 -4.28
CA HIS A 58 -3.53 -2.18 -4.94
C HIS A 58 -4.24 -3.27 -5.72
N ARG A 59 -3.50 -4.13 -6.43
CA ARG A 59 -4.12 -5.27 -7.13
C ARG A 59 -4.77 -6.25 -6.16
N ARG A 60 -4.16 -6.47 -4.99
CA ARG A 60 -4.73 -7.32 -3.94
C ARG A 60 -5.98 -6.69 -3.34
N GLU A 61 -5.96 -5.39 -3.10
CA GLU A 61 -7.11 -4.64 -2.59
C GLU A 61 -8.28 -4.66 -3.58
N ASP A 62 -8.03 -4.41 -4.87
CA ASP A 62 -9.06 -4.49 -5.91
C ASP A 62 -9.68 -5.91 -5.98
N ALA A 63 -8.83 -6.96 -5.93
CA ALA A 63 -9.30 -8.35 -5.93
C ALA A 63 -10.10 -8.69 -4.66
N PHE A 64 -9.66 -8.22 -3.49
CA PHE A 64 -10.35 -8.42 -2.22
C PHE A 64 -11.70 -7.71 -2.22
N ARG A 65 -11.76 -6.45 -2.68
CA ARG A 65 -13.01 -5.71 -2.82
C ARG A 65 -13.98 -6.40 -3.75
N GLN A 66 -13.51 -6.84 -4.91
CA GLN A 66 -14.35 -7.56 -5.87
C GLN A 66 -14.89 -8.87 -5.27
N TRP A 67 -14.04 -9.62 -4.56
CA TRP A 67 -14.46 -10.80 -3.82
C TRP A 67 -15.51 -10.46 -2.74
N LEU A 68 -15.28 -9.40 -1.97
CA LEU A 68 -16.17 -8.95 -0.90
C LEU A 68 -17.56 -8.59 -1.44
N PHE A 69 -17.62 -7.87 -2.56
CA PHE A 69 -18.90 -7.48 -3.18
C PHE A 69 -19.62 -8.66 -3.82
N SER A 70 -18.90 -9.54 -4.51
CA SER A 70 -19.50 -10.74 -5.13
C SER A 70 -20.07 -11.71 -4.09
N HIS A 71 -19.56 -11.70 -2.87
CA HIS A 71 -20.00 -12.57 -1.78
C HIS A 71 -20.77 -11.84 -0.68
N ALA A 72 -21.11 -10.56 -0.87
CA ALA A 72 -21.71 -9.72 0.16
C ALA A 72 -22.93 -10.38 0.81
N HIS A 73 -23.87 -10.91 -0.01
CA HIS A 73 -25.06 -11.57 0.51
C HIS A 73 -24.73 -12.80 1.38
N ALA A 74 -23.76 -13.61 0.96
CA ALA A 74 -23.37 -14.82 1.69
C ALA A 74 -22.64 -14.47 3.00
N ILE A 75 -21.84 -13.40 3.01
CA ILE A 75 -21.19 -12.86 4.21
C ILE A 75 -22.23 -12.46 5.26
N TRP A 76 -23.31 -11.78 4.84
CA TRP A 76 -24.38 -11.34 5.74
C TRP A 76 -25.27 -12.48 6.26
N ALA A 77 -25.40 -13.56 5.50
CA ALA A 77 -26.27 -14.68 5.86
C ALA A 77 -25.58 -15.68 6.82
N GLU A 78 -24.44 -16.24 6.39
CA GLU A 78 -23.80 -17.36 7.10
C GLU A 78 -22.29 -17.15 7.32
N GLY A 79 -21.70 -16.21 6.58
CA GLY A 79 -20.26 -16.02 6.47
C GLY A 79 -19.66 -16.84 5.33
N VAL A 80 -18.56 -16.37 4.75
CA VAL A 80 -17.86 -17.04 3.64
C VAL A 80 -16.40 -17.20 3.97
N GLU A 81 -15.84 -18.37 3.68
CA GLU A 81 -14.42 -18.62 3.89
C GLU A 81 -13.57 -17.86 2.86
N TYR A 82 -12.61 -17.09 3.36
CA TYR A 82 -11.58 -16.42 2.55
C TYR A 82 -10.21 -16.75 3.11
N GLN A 83 -9.36 -17.36 2.29
CA GLN A 83 -7.98 -17.71 2.67
C GLN A 83 -7.89 -18.54 3.97
N GLY A 84 -8.86 -19.42 4.22
CA GLY A 84 -8.87 -20.28 5.42
C GLY A 84 -9.52 -19.66 6.66
N VAL A 85 -10.09 -18.45 6.55
CA VAL A 85 -10.74 -17.74 7.66
C VAL A 85 -12.19 -17.46 7.30
N LEU A 86 -13.11 -17.75 8.21
CA LEU A 86 -14.54 -17.48 8.02
C LEU A 86 -14.80 -15.98 8.16
N VAL A 87 -15.14 -15.33 7.04
CA VAL A 87 -15.43 -13.90 6.99
C VAL A 87 -16.91 -13.66 7.26
N ARG A 88 -17.19 -12.88 8.31
CA ARG A 88 -18.50 -12.43 8.75
C ARG A 88 -18.52 -10.91 8.87
N PRO A 89 -19.69 -10.27 9.05
CA PRO A 89 -19.78 -8.81 9.15
C PRO A 89 -19.00 -8.24 10.36
N ASP A 90 -18.87 -9.02 11.42
CA ASP A 90 -18.13 -8.72 12.65
C ASP A 90 -16.63 -9.05 12.57
N THR A 91 -16.17 -9.70 11.50
CA THR A 91 -14.75 -10.03 11.35
C THR A 91 -13.91 -8.77 11.23
N GLU A 92 -12.79 -8.74 11.95
CA GLU A 92 -11.86 -7.61 11.95
C GLU A 92 -10.91 -7.66 10.75
N LEU A 93 -10.86 -6.55 10.02
CA LEU A 93 -9.85 -6.24 9.02
C LEU A 93 -8.79 -5.35 9.63
N VAL A 94 -7.53 -5.63 9.32
CA VAL A 94 -6.37 -4.88 9.73
C VAL A 94 -5.77 -4.19 8.51
N THR A 95 -5.47 -2.91 8.66
CA THR A 95 -4.75 -2.11 7.67
C THR A 95 -3.48 -1.55 8.30
N PHE A 96 -2.39 -1.57 7.54
CA PHE A 96 -1.09 -1.07 7.98
C PHE A 96 -0.73 0.19 7.19
N PRO A 97 -0.32 1.29 7.84
CA PRO A 97 0.08 2.49 7.11
C PRO A 97 1.42 2.25 6.40
N ILE A 98 1.41 2.38 5.08
CA ILE A 98 2.60 2.38 4.23
C ILE A 98 3.02 3.84 4.06
N GLY A 99 4.16 4.17 4.67
CA GLY A 99 4.76 5.49 4.61
C GLY A 99 5.86 5.55 3.57
N VAL A 100 5.71 6.43 2.58
CA VAL A 100 6.78 6.71 1.62
C VAL A 100 7.02 8.20 1.59
N SER A 101 8.28 8.56 1.77
CA SER A 101 8.71 9.94 1.86
C SER A 101 9.77 10.21 0.83
N MET A 102 9.68 11.38 0.19
CA MET A 102 10.64 11.79 -0.81
C MET A 102 10.88 13.30 -0.74
N LEU A 103 12.12 13.69 -0.43
CA LEU A 103 12.59 15.08 -0.37
C LEU A 103 11.78 15.99 0.59
N ILE A 104 10.64 16.48 0.12
CA ILE A 104 9.69 17.34 0.86
C ILE A 104 8.26 16.76 0.88
N LEU A 105 7.99 15.74 0.08
CA LEU A 105 6.69 15.09 0.00
C LEU A 105 6.66 13.89 0.95
N ARG A 106 5.53 13.72 1.61
CA ARG A 106 5.19 12.55 2.42
C ARG A 106 3.88 12.00 1.89
N PHE A 107 3.86 10.70 1.65
CA PHE A 107 2.69 9.95 1.28
C PHE A 107 2.47 8.85 2.30
N SER A 108 1.25 8.76 2.81
CA SER A 108 0.82 7.70 3.71
C SER A 108 -0.39 7.06 3.09
N GLN A 109 -0.29 5.79 2.71
CA GLN A 109 -1.39 5.00 2.17
C GLN A 109 -1.70 3.83 3.10
N PRO A 110 -2.98 3.53 3.37
CA PRO A 110 -3.33 2.29 4.04
C PRO A 110 -3.01 1.09 3.14
N SER A 111 -2.46 0.02 3.71
CA SER A 111 -2.28 -1.25 3.02
C SER A 111 -3.63 -1.89 2.68
N CYS A 112 -3.60 -2.94 1.87
CA CYS A 112 -4.78 -3.77 1.63
C CYS A 112 -5.33 -4.21 3.00
N PRO A 113 -6.66 -4.12 3.22
CA PRO A 113 -7.26 -4.69 4.40
C PRO A 113 -7.03 -6.21 4.37
N GLU A 114 -6.42 -6.73 5.42
CA GLU A 114 -6.21 -8.17 5.60
C GLU A 114 -6.93 -8.65 6.86
N LEU A 115 -7.36 -9.90 6.87
CA LEU A 115 -8.08 -10.49 8.01
C LEU A 115 -7.14 -10.59 9.23
N ALA A 116 -7.57 -10.10 10.39
CA ALA A 116 -6.76 -10.03 11.60
C ALA A 116 -6.20 -11.40 12.03
N GLU A 117 -6.97 -12.46 11.81
CA GLU A 117 -6.65 -13.84 12.20
C GLU A 117 -5.86 -14.61 11.13
N GLY A 118 -5.63 -14.01 9.95
CA GLY A 118 -4.99 -14.67 8.83
C GLY A 118 -3.45 -14.72 8.93
N PRO A 119 -2.79 -15.77 8.40
CA PRO A 119 -1.33 -15.84 8.30
C PRO A 119 -0.74 -14.74 7.42
N TYR A 120 -1.55 -14.12 6.56
CA TYR A 120 -1.17 -13.01 5.70
C TYR A 120 -0.93 -11.73 6.49
N ALA A 121 -1.69 -11.47 7.57
CA ALA A 121 -1.56 -10.23 8.35
C ALA A 121 -0.16 -10.03 8.92
N THR A 122 0.51 -11.13 9.32
CA THR A 122 1.90 -11.09 9.80
C THR A 122 2.87 -10.74 8.67
N ARG A 123 2.64 -11.26 7.46
CA ARG A 123 3.47 -10.97 6.28
C ARG A 123 3.26 -9.56 5.77
N ALA A 124 2.02 -9.08 5.71
CA ALA A 124 1.71 -7.70 5.35
C ALA A 124 2.32 -6.73 6.36
N ARG A 125 2.23 -7.02 7.67
CA ARG A 125 2.90 -6.24 8.70
C ARG A 125 4.41 -6.13 8.47
N LEU A 126 5.09 -7.26 8.25
CA LEU A 126 6.54 -7.26 7.97
C LEU A 126 6.86 -6.49 6.68
N GLY A 127 6.09 -6.71 5.62
CA GLY A 127 6.24 -6.01 4.34
C GLY A 127 6.10 -4.50 4.49
N THR A 128 5.09 -4.04 5.24
CA THR A 128 4.85 -2.63 5.52
C THR A 128 5.94 -2.04 6.41
N VAL A 129 6.35 -2.72 7.48
CA VAL A 129 7.45 -2.27 8.35
C VAL A 129 8.75 -2.13 7.55
N LEU A 130 9.08 -3.11 6.70
CA LEU A 130 10.26 -3.04 5.84
C LEU A 130 10.14 -1.90 4.83
N THR A 131 9.02 -1.81 4.11
CA THR A 131 8.82 -0.80 3.07
C THR A 131 8.86 0.62 3.66
N THR A 132 8.07 0.87 4.70
CA THR A 132 8.05 2.15 5.44
C THR A 132 9.42 2.44 6.07
N GLY A 133 10.07 1.41 6.62
CA GLY A 133 11.41 1.53 7.20
C GLY A 133 12.52 1.78 6.18
N THR A 134 12.35 1.41 4.91
CA THR A 134 13.33 1.69 3.86
C THR A 134 13.00 2.93 3.05
N ALA A 135 11.73 3.27 2.87
CA ALA A 135 11.28 4.32 1.95
C ALA A 135 10.72 5.56 2.66
N GLY A 136 10.50 5.49 3.97
CA GLY A 136 9.92 6.59 4.76
C GLY A 136 10.90 7.66 5.22
N TRP A 137 12.22 7.42 5.21
CA TRP A 137 13.19 8.32 5.85
C TRP A 137 13.82 9.36 4.94
N TRP A 138 13.55 9.31 3.63
CA TRP A 138 14.25 10.13 2.64
C TRP A 138 13.73 11.57 2.49
N SER A 139 12.95 12.04 3.47
CA SER A 139 12.49 13.43 3.56
C SER A 139 12.59 13.93 5.01
N LEU A 140 12.72 15.24 5.20
CA LEU A 140 12.76 15.84 6.54
C LEU A 140 11.49 15.50 7.35
N PHE A 141 10.33 15.53 6.68
CA PHE A 141 9.05 15.13 7.28
C PHE A 141 8.97 13.63 7.53
N GLY A 142 9.61 12.84 6.68
CA GLY A 142 9.71 11.39 6.78
C GLY A 142 10.43 10.96 8.05
N VAL A 143 11.56 11.60 8.37
CA VAL A 143 12.30 11.29 9.61
C VAL A 143 11.46 11.45 10.88
N LEU A 144 10.52 12.40 10.89
CA LEU A 144 9.62 12.63 12.03
C LEU A 144 8.39 11.70 12.00
N ALA A 145 7.88 11.38 10.82
CA ALA A 145 6.64 10.64 10.63
C ALA A 145 6.81 9.12 10.63
N THR A 146 7.87 8.63 10.02
CA THR A 146 8.15 7.20 9.85
C THR A 146 8.25 6.44 11.18
N PRO A 147 8.84 7.00 12.27
CA PRO A 147 8.77 6.35 13.58
C PRO A 147 7.33 6.08 14.04
N MET A 148 6.42 7.03 13.80
CA MET A 148 5.02 6.91 14.20
C MET A 148 4.29 5.85 13.36
N GLU A 149 4.52 5.83 12.05
CA GLU A 149 3.93 4.83 11.14
C GLU A 149 4.45 3.42 11.43
N LEU A 150 5.76 3.29 11.71
CA LEU A 150 6.36 2.04 12.16
C LEU A 150 5.80 1.60 13.51
N PHE A 151 5.56 2.52 14.43
CA PHE A 151 4.94 2.21 15.71
C PHE A 151 3.51 1.69 15.55
N VAL A 152 2.70 2.32 14.68
CA VAL A 152 1.33 1.86 14.38
C VAL A 152 1.37 0.48 13.71
N ALA A 153 2.26 0.28 12.72
CA ALA A 153 2.43 -1.02 12.08
C ALA A 153 2.90 -2.09 13.08
N ALA A 154 3.79 -1.74 14.02
CA ALA A 154 4.28 -2.63 15.08
C ALA A 154 3.23 -2.91 16.17
N ARG A 155 2.25 -2.02 16.38
CA ARG A 155 1.16 -2.26 17.34
C ARG A 155 0.05 -3.15 16.77
N GLY A 156 0.13 -3.51 15.49
CA GLY A 156 -0.83 -4.38 14.84
C GLY A 156 -1.83 -3.67 13.92
N GLY A 157 -1.51 -2.47 13.45
CA GLY A 157 -2.28 -1.76 12.43
C GLY A 157 -3.58 -1.13 12.96
N ALA A 158 -4.27 -0.42 12.07
CA ALA A 158 -5.61 0.07 12.31
C ALA A 158 -6.62 -1.04 12.03
N ARG A 159 -7.61 -1.19 12.91
CA ARG A 159 -8.64 -2.23 12.83
C ARG A 159 -9.97 -1.62 12.43
N ILE A 160 -10.67 -2.28 11.52
CA ILE A 160 -12.01 -1.91 11.06
C ILE A 160 -12.80 -3.19 10.82
N THR A 161 -14.09 -3.22 11.14
CA THR A 161 -14.91 -4.40 10.85
C THR A 161 -15.25 -4.49 9.36
N VAL A 162 -15.53 -5.71 8.87
CA VAL A 162 -15.99 -5.91 7.48
C VAL A 162 -17.24 -5.08 7.19
N ASN A 163 -18.18 -4.99 8.15
CA ASN A 163 -19.37 -4.16 8.01
C ASN A 163 -19.02 -2.67 7.82
N GLU A 164 -18.23 -2.09 8.73
CA GLU A 164 -17.82 -0.68 8.64
C GLU A 164 -17.05 -0.39 7.34
N TYR A 165 -16.20 -1.33 6.91
CA TYR A 165 -15.46 -1.21 5.66
C TYR A 165 -16.40 -1.20 4.44
N MET A 166 -17.41 -2.07 4.41
CA MET A 166 -18.42 -2.07 3.34
C MET A 166 -19.26 -0.79 3.34
N GLU A 167 -19.67 -0.29 4.50
CA GLU A 167 -20.37 0.99 4.61
C GLU A 167 -19.52 2.15 4.09
N GLN A 168 -18.22 2.16 4.40
CA GLN A 168 -17.29 3.17 3.91
C GLN A 168 -17.17 3.12 2.39
N LEU A 169 -17.06 1.92 1.80
CA LEU A 169 -17.02 1.75 0.34
C LEU A 169 -18.33 2.19 -0.34
N ALA A 170 -19.47 1.96 0.30
CA ALA A 170 -20.77 2.44 -0.18
C ALA A 170 -20.85 3.98 -0.15
N LYS A 171 -20.38 4.61 0.94
CA LYS A 171 -20.33 6.08 1.07
C LYS A 171 -19.39 6.73 0.06
N ASP A 172 -18.26 6.09 -0.24
CA ASP A 172 -17.28 6.56 -1.23
C ASP A 172 -17.77 6.46 -2.69
N GLY A 173 -19.00 6.00 -2.93
CA GLY A 173 -19.58 5.85 -4.27
C GLY A 173 -18.79 4.86 -5.12
N VAL A 174 -18.07 3.92 -4.50
CA VAL A 174 -17.30 2.91 -5.22
C VAL A 174 -18.27 1.95 -5.91
N THR A 175 -19.36 1.58 -5.25
CA THR A 175 -20.41 0.69 -5.77
C THR A 175 -21.07 1.17 -7.06
N SER A 176 -21.28 2.49 -7.23
CA SER A 176 -21.88 3.05 -8.45
C SER A 176 -20.94 2.95 -9.67
N ARG A 177 -19.62 3.08 -9.45
CA ARG A 177 -18.60 2.93 -10.49
C ARG A 177 -18.48 1.50 -11.00
N TRP A 178 -18.54 0.50 -10.11
CA TRP A 178 -18.49 -0.91 -10.53
C TRP A 178 -19.77 -1.34 -11.25
N ARG A 179 -20.93 -0.81 -10.83
CA ARG A 179 -22.19 -1.03 -11.54
C ARG A 179 -22.18 -0.45 -12.96
N GLN A 180 -21.50 0.69 -13.18
CA GLN A 180 -21.31 1.26 -14.52
C GLN A 180 -20.30 0.49 -15.38
N ARG A 181 -19.34 -0.22 -14.77
CA ARG A 181 -18.32 -1.00 -15.48
C ARG A 181 -18.82 -2.39 -15.93
N GLY A 182 -20.00 -2.82 -15.47
CA GLY A 182 -20.61 -4.09 -15.86
C GLY A 182 -20.09 -5.31 -15.08
N ASP A 183 -19.31 -5.09 -14.01
CA ASP A 183 -18.66 -6.16 -13.23
C ASP A 183 -19.53 -6.71 -12.09
N LEU A 184 -20.72 -6.13 -11.88
CA LEU A 184 -21.71 -6.59 -10.91
C LEU A 184 -22.98 -6.98 -11.67
N HIS A 185 -23.13 -8.29 -11.90
CA HIS A 185 -24.35 -8.89 -12.42
C HIS A 185 -25.25 -9.36 -11.27
#